data_AF-A0A8T6TH91-F1
#
_entry.id   AF-A0A8T6TH91-F1
#
_cell.length_a   1.000
_cell.length_b   1.000
_cell.length_c   1.000
_cell.angle_alpha   90.00
_cell.angle_beta   90.00
_cell.angle_gamma   90.00
#
_symmetry.space_group_name_H-M   'P 1'
#
loop_
_entity.id
_entity.type
_entity.pdbx_description
1 polymer ?
#
loop_
_entity_poly.entity_id
_entity_poly.type
_entity_poly.pdbx_seq_one_letter_code
_entity_poly.pdbx_strand_id
1 'polypeptide(L)'
;AMVGVPMDADGLLTIGERIYNLERYYNNLAGFGEGSDTLPARFLNEPSQSPPSQGHVCELKEMLEEYYAERGWVNGVVPEEKLKAL
;
A
#
# COMPACT_ATOMS: atom_id res chain seq x y z
N ALA A 1 26.87 4.96 12.50
CA ALA A 1 28.31 4.96 12.14
C ALA A 1 28.63 5.79 10.88
N MET A 2 27.83 5.73 9.80
CA MET A 2 28.12 6.48 8.56
C MET A 2 27.63 7.94 8.57
N VAL A 3 26.33 8.15 8.83
CA VAL A 3 25.69 9.49 8.72
C VAL A 3 25.85 10.33 10.00
N GLY A 4 26.22 9.71 11.12
CA GLY A 4 26.40 10.40 12.41
C GLY A 4 25.11 10.76 13.15
N VAL A 5 23.94 10.45 12.58
CA VAL A 5 22.64 10.64 13.23
C VAL A 5 22.28 9.40 14.07
N PRO A 6 21.95 9.55 15.37
CA PRO A 6 21.41 8.46 16.17
C PRO A 6 20.12 7.93 15.55
N MET A 7 20.05 6.63 15.34
CA MET A 7 18.93 5.99 14.67
C MET A 7 18.80 4.55 15.13
N ASP A 8 17.57 4.15 15.45
CA ASP A 8 17.19 2.78 15.77
C ASP A 8 16.26 2.20 14.68
N ALA A 9 15.84 0.95 14.86
CA ALA A 9 15.01 0.26 13.87
C ALA A 9 13.63 0.91 13.71
N ASP A 10 12.99 1.30 14.81
CA ASP A 10 11.67 1.92 14.80
C ASP A 10 11.69 3.30 14.15
N GLY A 11 12.74 4.10 14.40
CA GLY A 11 12.97 5.37 13.72
C GLY A 11 13.13 5.21 12.22
N LEU A 12 13.83 4.17 11.76
CA LEU A 12 13.96 3.87 10.32
C LEU A 12 12.62 3.46 9.70
N LEU A 13 11.84 2.62 10.39
CA LEU A 13 10.52 2.21 9.92
C LEU A 13 9.57 3.41 9.81
N THR A 14 9.59 4.31 10.80
CA THR A 14 8.81 5.55 10.80
C THR A 14 9.18 6.46 9.63
N ILE A 15 10.48 6.60 9.33
CA ILE A 15 10.94 7.38 8.17
C ILE A 15 10.45 6.75 6.86
N GLY A 16 10.56 5.43 6.72
CA GLY A 16 10.06 4.71 5.55
C GLY A 16 8.55 4.87 5.37
N GLU A 17 7.80 4.79 6.46
CA GLU A 17 6.36 5.03 6.46
C GLU A 17 6.01 6.46 6.02
N ARG A 18 6.73 7.47 6.54
CA ARG A 18 6.55 8.88 6.15
C ARG A 18 6.76 9.06 4.65
N ILE A 19 7.84 8.51 4.11
CA ILE A 19 8.17 8.61 2.68
C ILE A 19 7.06 7.98 1.83
N TYR A 20 6.63 6.77 2.17
CA TYR A 20 5.62 6.06 1.38
C TYR A 20 4.24 6.76 1.41
N ASN A 21 3.85 7.32 2.56
CA ASN A 21 2.64 8.12 2.65
C ASN A 21 2.73 9.41 1.81
N LEU A 22 3.91 10.04 1.76
CA LEU A 22 4.11 11.24 0.95
C LEU A 22 4.05 10.93 -0.55
N GLU A 23 4.67 9.84 -1.00
CA GLU A 23 4.59 9.37 -2.39
C GLU A 23 3.14 9.07 -2.78
N ARG A 24 2.40 8.36 -1.91
CA ARG A 24 0.99 8.06 -2.16
C ARG A 24 0.16 9.34 -2.20
N TYR A 25 0.36 10.25 -1.27
CA TYR A 25 -0.36 11.53 -1.24
C TYR A 25 -0.12 12.35 -2.50
N TYR A 26 1.13 12.39 -2.99
CA TYR A 26 1.42 13.01 -4.28
C TYR A 26 0.62 12.37 -5.43
N ASN A 27 0.55 11.04 -5.49
CA ASN A 27 -0.28 10.35 -6.48
C ASN A 27 -1.77 10.66 -6.31
N ASN A 28 -2.26 10.80 -5.07
CA ASN A 28 -3.63 11.21 -4.80
C ASN A 28 -3.94 12.60 -5.36
N LEU A 29 -3.02 13.55 -5.20
CA LEU A 29 -3.13 14.88 -5.82
C LEU A 29 -3.12 14.82 -7.36
N ALA A 30 -2.46 13.82 -7.94
CA ALA A 30 -2.46 13.56 -9.37
C ALA A 30 -3.70 12.77 -9.87
N GLY A 31 -4.68 12.49 -9.00
CA GLY A 31 -5.95 11.83 -9.35
C GLY A 31 -5.99 10.33 -9.08
N PHE A 32 -4.96 9.75 -8.46
CA PHE A 32 -4.97 8.35 -8.03
C PHE A 32 -5.84 8.18 -6.78
N GLY A 33 -6.64 7.12 -6.69
CA GLY A 33 -7.56 6.95 -5.56
C GLY A 33 -8.31 5.62 -5.61
N GLU A 34 -9.57 5.66 -5.21
CA GLU A 34 -10.44 4.49 -5.20
C GLU A 34 -10.46 3.80 -6.58
N GLY A 35 -10.27 2.47 -6.60
CA GLY A 35 -10.23 1.67 -7.83
C GLY A 35 -8.96 1.83 -8.67
N SER A 36 -8.00 2.68 -8.27
CA SER A 36 -6.75 2.85 -9.00
C SER A 36 -5.73 1.74 -8.70
N ASP A 37 -5.76 1.17 -7.49
CA ASP A 37 -5.01 -0.05 -7.17
C ASP A 37 -5.77 -1.26 -7.70
N THR A 38 -5.30 -1.79 -8.83
CA THR A 38 -5.91 -2.98 -9.45
C THR A 38 -4.86 -3.82 -10.18
N LEU A 39 -5.27 -5.02 -10.60
CA LEU A 39 -4.47 -5.92 -11.42
C LEU A 39 -5.14 -6.13 -12.78
N PRO A 40 -4.39 -6.54 -13.81
CA PRO A 40 -4.98 -7.00 -15.05
C PRO A 40 -6.06 -8.06 -14.82
N ALA A 41 -7.18 -7.97 -15.56
CA ALA A 41 -8.37 -8.79 -15.37
C ALA A 41 -8.10 -10.30 -15.30
N ARG A 42 -7.07 -10.79 -16.01
CA ARG A 42 -6.62 -12.17 -15.94
C ARG A 42 -6.35 -12.64 -14.51
N PHE A 43 -5.70 -11.82 -13.68
CA PHE A 43 -5.35 -12.22 -12.32
C PHE A 43 -6.56 -12.27 -11.37
N LEU A 44 -7.62 -11.53 -11.70
CA LEU A 44 -8.83 -11.42 -10.89
C LEU A 44 -9.91 -12.44 -11.31
N ASN A 45 -9.90 -12.86 -12.58
CA ASN A 45 -11.00 -13.63 -13.17
C ASN A 45 -10.58 -14.97 -13.78
N GLU A 46 -9.31 -15.17 -14.13
CA GLU A 46 -8.85 -16.41 -14.76
C GLU A 46 -8.08 -17.27 -13.74
N PRO A 47 -8.64 -18.42 -13.34
CA PRO A 47 -7.97 -19.31 -12.39
C PRO A 47 -6.62 -19.80 -12.92
N SER A 48 -5.64 -19.87 -12.04
CA SER A 48 -4.33 -20.44 -12.37
C SER A 48 -4.49 -21.88 -12.86
N GLN A 49 -3.76 -22.23 -13.92
CA GLN A 49 -3.73 -23.58 -14.49
C GLN A 49 -2.58 -24.42 -13.94
N SER A 50 -1.75 -23.83 -13.08
CA SER A 50 -0.49 -24.43 -12.64
C SER A 50 -0.54 -24.78 -11.14
N PRO A 51 -0.19 -26.03 -10.76
CA PRO A 51 0.07 -26.39 -9.37
C PRO A 51 1.22 -25.55 -8.77
N PRO A 52 1.20 -25.25 -7.45
CA PRO A 52 0.19 -25.64 -6.46
C PRO A 52 -1.06 -24.73 -6.46
N SER A 53 -1.02 -23.60 -7.17
CA SER A 53 -2.09 -22.59 -7.18
C SER A 53 -3.28 -22.91 -8.09
N GLN A 54 -3.39 -24.14 -8.60
CA GLN A 54 -4.38 -24.47 -9.63
C GLN A 54 -5.80 -24.19 -9.13
N GLY A 55 -6.58 -23.43 -9.92
CA GLY A 55 -7.95 -23.04 -9.57
C GLY A 55 -8.07 -21.73 -8.75
N HIS A 56 -6.96 -21.14 -8.31
CA HIS A 56 -7.00 -19.89 -7.53
C HIS A 56 -6.97 -18.64 -8.42
N VAL A 57 -7.65 -17.60 -7.95
CA VAL A 57 -7.56 -16.20 -8.44
C VAL A 57 -7.10 -15.29 -7.29
N CYS A 58 -6.68 -14.07 -7.61
CA CYS A 58 -6.24 -13.11 -6.61
C CYS A 58 -7.44 -12.46 -5.90
N GLU A 59 -7.52 -12.61 -4.57
CA GLU A 59 -8.51 -12.00 -3.67
C GLU A 59 -8.16 -10.52 -3.39
N LEU A 60 -8.00 -9.75 -4.47
CA LEU A 60 -7.42 -8.41 -4.37
C LEU A 60 -8.28 -7.45 -3.55
N LYS A 61 -9.61 -7.60 -3.61
CA LYS A 61 -10.53 -6.71 -2.91
C LYS A 61 -10.33 -6.81 -1.40
N GLU A 62 -10.33 -8.04 -0.89
CA GLU A 62 -10.15 -8.37 0.53
C GLU A 62 -8.77 -7.90 1.00
N MET A 63 -7.72 -8.18 0.21
CA MET A 63 -6.36 -7.74 0.54
C MET A 63 -6.21 -6.20 0.56
N LEU A 64 -6.88 -5.48 -0.35
CA LEU A 64 -6.83 -4.01 -0.37
C LEU A 64 -7.56 -3.39 0.82
N GLU A 65 -8.70 -3.97 1.22
CA GLU A 65 -9.44 -3.54 2.42
C GLU A 65 -8.55 -3.65 3.67
N GLU A 66 -7.90 -4.80 3.87
CA GLU A 66 -6.94 -4.99 4.97
C GLU A 66 -5.74 -4.05 4.86
N TYR A 67 -5.15 -3.93 3.66
CA TYR A 67 -3.98 -3.09 3.43
C TYR A 67 -4.24 -1.63 3.74
N TYR A 68 -5.39 -1.08 3.32
CA TYR A 68 -5.75 0.31 3.62
C TYR A 68 -6.02 0.53 5.10
N ALA A 69 -6.66 -0.44 5.78
CA ALA A 69 -6.88 -0.36 7.22
C ALA A 69 -5.54 -0.29 7.98
N GLU A 70 -4.60 -1.18 7.66
CA GLU A 70 -3.25 -1.20 8.28
C GLU A 70 -2.44 0.08 7.97
N ARG A 71 -2.63 0.66 6.78
CA ARG A 71 -2.00 1.95 6.41
C ARG A 71 -2.68 3.16 7.04
N GLY A 72 -3.89 3.03 7.57
CA GLY A 72 -4.73 4.15 7.99
C GLY A 72 -5.21 5.01 6.81
N TRP A 73 -5.41 4.40 5.64
CA TRP A 73 -5.92 5.05 4.44
C TRP A 73 -7.42 4.83 4.29
N VAL A 74 -8.10 5.76 3.60
CA VAL A 74 -9.53 5.65 3.30
C VAL A 74 -9.69 5.56 1.79
N ASN A 75 -10.19 4.42 1.30
CA ASN A 75 -10.37 4.13 -0.13
C ASN A 75 -9.10 4.41 -0.97
N GLY A 76 -7.92 4.05 -0.44
CA GLY A 76 -6.64 4.28 -1.11
C GLY A 76 -6.17 5.75 -1.13
N VAL A 77 -6.80 6.61 -0.33
CA VAL A 77 -6.41 8.02 -0.13
C VAL A 77 -5.79 8.19 1.25
N VAL A 78 -4.65 8.88 1.30
CA VAL A 78 -3.97 9.23 2.56
C VAL A 78 -4.73 10.37 3.24
N PRO A 79 -5.28 10.18 4.46
CA PRO A 79 -5.98 11.24 5.18
C PRO A 79 -4.98 12.24 5.77
N GLU A 80 -5.42 13.49 5.92
CA GLU A 80 -4.57 14.58 6.44
C GLU A 80 -4.03 14.29 7.85
N GLU A 81 -4.83 13.63 8.70
CA GLU A 81 -4.40 13.21 10.04
C GLU A 81 -3.19 12.26 10.00
N LYS A 82 -3.13 11.37 8.99
CA LYS A 82 -2.00 10.45 8.82
C LYS A 82 -0.73 11.20 8.42
N LEU A 83 -0.85 12.26 7.61
CA LEU A 83 0.28 13.11 7.22
C LEU A 83 0.82 13.93 8.39
N LYS A 84 -0.05 14.36 9.32
CA LYS A 84 0.36 15.11 10.52
C LYS A 84 0.99 14.23 11.60
N ALA A 85 0.62 12.95 11.64
CA ALA A 85 1.09 12.01 12.65
C ALA A 85 2.52 11.48 12.41
N LEU A 86 3.05 11.63 11.18
CA LEU A 86 4.35 11.12 10.75
C LEU A 86 5.40 12.22 10.66
#